data_AF-A0A0F9KI48-F1
#
_entry.id   AF-A0A0F9KI48-F1
#
_cell.length_a   1.000
_cell.length_b   1.000
_cell.length_c   1.000
_cell.angle_alpha   90.00
_cell.angle_beta   90.00
_cell.angle_gamma   90.00
#
_symmetry.space_group_name_H-M   'P 1'
#
loop_
_entity.id
_entity.type
_entity.pdbx_description
1 polymer ?
#
loop_
_entity_poly.entity_id
_entity_poly.type
_entity_poly.pdbx_seq_one_letter_code
_entity_poly.pdbx_strand_id
1 'polypeptide(L)'
;MAECCTHCRLKDLAEPPFDEIVGEWPAEVTLPRWLTSDAATWVTKEGQVIPIIQLEDRHLYNIYRMLGRIQSQIDEMDEEGHLIGGDPPTGLFDTKYIAIEEEMDRRNIPKGVTT
;
A
#
# COMPACT_ATOMS: atom_id res chain seq x y z
N MET A 1 -15.54 3.28 28.65
CA MET A 1 -15.41 2.26 27.60
C MET A 1 -15.82 2.93 26.30
N ALA A 2 -14.87 3.47 25.54
CA ALA A 2 -15.19 4.14 24.29
C ALA A 2 -15.38 3.07 23.21
N GLU A 3 -16.58 3.02 22.64
CA GLU A 3 -16.90 2.25 21.46
C GLU A 3 -15.95 2.70 20.34
N CYS A 4 -14.88 1.94 20.10
CA CYS A 4 -13.99 2.18 18.97
C CYS A 4 -14.77 1.90 17.68
N CYS A 5 -15.45 2.92 17.19
CA CYS A 5 -16.23 2.88 15.97
C CYS A 5 -15.28 2.60 14.80
N THR A 6 -15.60 1.62 13.96
CA THR A 6 -14.89 1.29 12.71
C THR A 6 -14.63 2.54 11.85
N HIS A 7 -15.48 3.56 11.98
CA HIS A 7 -15.37 4.86 11.32
C HIS A 7 -14.21 5.76 11.79
N CYS A 8 -13.77 5.67 13.05
CA CYS A 8 -12.57 6.37 13.53
C CYS A 8 -11.27 5.65 13.14
N ARG A 9 -11.35 4.32 12.97
CA ARG A 9 -10.23 3.39 12.72
C ARG A 9 -9.72 3.39 11.27
N LEU A 10 -10.48 3.95 10.34
CA LEU A 10 -10.18 4.00 8.91
C LEU A 10 -9.55 5.34 8.47
N LYS A 11 -9.44 6.33 9.38
CA LYS A 11 -8.82 7.63 9.05
C LYS A 11 -7.35 7.48 8.64
N ASP A 12 -6.62 6.52 9.21
CA ASP A 12 -5.22 6.22 8.85
C ASP A 12 -5.05 5.64 7.43
N LEU A 13 -6.12 5.10 6.84
CA LEU A 13 -6.14 4.60 5.47
C LEU A 13 -6.58 5.67 4.45
N ALA A 14 -7.17 6.75 4.95
CA ALA A 14 -7.70 7.83 4.11
C ALA A 14 -6.60 8.77 3.61
N GLU A 15 -5.43 8.80 4.27
CA GLU A 15 -4.21 9.41 3.75
C GLU A 15 -3.32 8.31 3.16
N PRO A 16 -2.72 8.50 1.96
CA PRO A 16 -1.68 7.60 1.48
C PRO A 16 -0.60 7.56 2.56
N PRO A 17 -0.19 6.39 3.08
CA PRO A 17 0.73 6.35 4.22
C PRO A 17 2.14 6.86 3.88
N PHE A 18 2.41 7.23 2.61
CA PHE A 18 3.66 7.80 2.15
C PHE A 18 3.40 8.86 1.07
N ASP A 19 3.30 10.13 1.47
CA ASP A 19 3.43 11.23 0.53
C ASP A 19 4.89 11.46 0.09
N GLU A 20 5.84 10.96 0.88
CA GLU A 20 7.28 11.05 0.65
C GLU A 20 7.80 9.91 -0.24
N ILE A 21 8.87 10.19 -0.99
CA ILE A 21 9.58 9.19 -1.82
C ILE A 21 10.20 8.13 -0.90
N VAL A 22 10.05 6.84 -1.25
CA VAL A 22 10.69 5.75 -0.50
C VAL A 22 12.15 5.62 -0.95
N GLY A 23 13.02 6.46 -0.35
CA GLY A 23 14.43 6.50 -0.69
C GLY A 23 15.24 5.27 -0.23
N GLU A 24 14.81 4.60 0.84
CA GLU A 24 15.46 3.37 1.31
C GLU A 24 14.43 2.41 1.91
N TRP A 25 14.43 1.15 1.44
CA TRP A 25 13.60 0.11 2.04
C TRP A 25 14.24 -0.39 3.33
N PRO A 26 13.47 -0.54 4.41
CA PRO A 26 13.99 -1.16 5.62
C PRO A 26 14.46 -2.59 5.32
N ALA A 27 15.51 -3.05 6.00
CA ALA A 27 15.99 -4.42 5.90
C ALA A 27 14.85 -5.44 6.16
N GLU A 28 14.96 -6.67 5.64
CA GLU A 28 13.89 -7.68 5.65
C GLU A 28 13.19 -7.85 7.03
N VAL A 29 13.97 -7.83 8.12
CA VAL A 29 13.48 -7.97 9.51
C VAL A 29 12.68 -6.76 10.03
N THR A 30 12.70 -5.66 9.30
CA THR A 30 12.05 -4.37 9.64
C THR A 30 11.05 -3.92 8.59
N LEU A 31 10.69 -4.79 7.64
CA LEU A 31 9.72 -4.47 6.60
C LEU A 31 8.37 -4.02 7.18
N PRO A 32 7.64 -3.12 6.49
CA PRO A 32 6.34 -2.68 6.93
C PRO A 32 5.37 -3.85 7.11
N ARG A 33 4.63 -3.87 8.22
CA ARG A 33 3.70 -4.96 8.53
C ARG A 33 2.62 -5.18 7.47
N TRP A 34 2.19 -4.11 6.79
CA TRP A 34 1.22 -4.23 5.69
C TRP A 34 1.80 -5.06 4.54
N LEU A 35 3.11 -4.97 4.27
CA LEU A 35 3.79 -5.69 3.20
C LEU A 35 4.02 -7.16 3.55
N THR A 36 4.41 -7.46 4.79
CA THR A 36 4.73 -8.82 5.24
C THR A 36 3.51 -9.62 5.70
N SER A 37 2.34 -8.98 5.79
CA SER A 37 1.08 -9.65 6.16
C SER A 37 0.49 -10.47 5.01
N ASP A 38 -0.40 -11.40 5.34
CA ASP A 38 -1.17 -12.18 4.36
C ASP A 38 -1.75 -11.28 3.26
N ALA A 39 -1.65 -11.73 2.01
CA ALA A 39 -2.03 -10.97 0.82
C ALA A 39 -3.46 -10.43 0.90
N ALA A 40 -4.41 -11.20 1.46
CA ALA A 40 -5.82 -10.83 1.58
C ALA A 40 -6.10 -9.86 2.75
N THR A 41 -5.06 -9.42 3.46
CA THR A 41 -5.19 -8.51 4.60
C THR A 41 -4.33 -7.26 4.43
N TRP A 42 -4.80 -6.19 5.06
CA TRP A 42 -4.05 -4.96 5.25
C TRP A 42 -3.78 -4.78 6.74
N VAL A 43 -2.56 -4.35 7.09
CA VAL A 43 -2.19 -4.07 8.49
C VAL A 43 -1.95 -2.57 8.64
N THR A 44 -2.71 -1.93 9.53
CA THR A 44 -2.52 -0.50 9.83
C THR A 44 -1.22 -0.26 10.59
N LYS A 45 -0.81 1.01 10.71
CA LYS A 45 0.37 1.42 11.49
C LYS A 45 0.28 0.98 12.96
N GLU A 46 -0.92 1.01 13.55
CA GLU A 46 -1.18 0.54 14.92
C GLU A 46 -1.16 -1.00 15.04
N GLY A 47 -1.01 -1.73 13.93
CA GLY A 47 -0.97 -3.18 13.90
C GLY A 47 -2.33 -3.86 13.79
N GLN A 48 -3.39 -3.12 13.46
CA GLN A 48 -4.71 -3.71 13.23
C GLN A 48 -4.73 -4.46 11.91
N VAL A 49 -5.14 -5.72 11.93
CA VAL A 49 -5.35 -6.55 10.73
C VAL A 49 -6.77 -6.35 10.22
N ILE A 50 -6.92 -5.98 8.95
CA ILE A 50 -8.20 -5.73 8.28
C ILE A 50 -8.22 -6.57 7.00
N PRO A 51 -9.22 -7.44 6.78
CA PRO A 51 -9.39 -8.11 5.50
C PRO A 51 -9.60 -7.08 4.39
N ILE A 52 -8.94 -7.24 3.25
CA ILE A 52 -9.05 -6.33 2.09
C ILE A 52 -10.53 -6.17 1.67
N ILE A 53 -11.29 -7.26 1.73
CA ILE A 53 -12.74 -7.26 1.44
C ILE A 53 -13.59 -6.37 2.37
N GLN A 54 -13.06 -5.95 3.51
CA GLN A 54 -13.74 -5.06 4.46
C GLN A 54 -13.30 -3.60 4.31
N LEU A 55 -12.27 -3.32 3.50
CA LEU A 55 -11.86 -1.96 3.19
C LEU A 55 -12.92 -1.27 2.34
N GLU A 56 -13.25 -0.02 2.67
CA GLU A 56 -14.07 0.84 1.80
C GLU A 56 -13.32 1.18 0.50
N ASP A 57 -14.07 1.50 -0.55
CA ASP A 57 -13.52 1.76 -1.89
C ASP A 57 -12.48 2.88 -1.92
N ARG A 58 -12.66 3.93 -1.11
CA ARG A 58 -11.66 5.01 -0.95
C ARG A 58 -10.32 4.50 -0.41
N HIS A 59 -10.32 3.52 0.49
CA HIS A 59 -9.10 2.97 1.06
C HIS A 59 -8.39 2.08 0.05
N LEU A 60 -9.13 1.24 -0.68
CA LEU A 60 -8.59 0.44 -1.78
C LEU A 60 -7.93 1.33 -2.83
N TYR A 61 -8.61 2.40 -3.23
CA TYR A 61 -8.07 3.37 -4.18
C TYR A 61 -6.79 4.06 -3.68
N ASN A 62 -6.74 4.47 -2.41
CA ASN A 62 -5.56 5.09 -1.81
C ASN A 62 -4.38 4.11 -1.73
N ILE A 63 -4.62 2.88 -1.30
CA ILE A 63 -3.59 1.82 -1.25
C ILE A 63 -3.08 1.54 -2.66
N TYR A 64 -3.98 1.37 -3.64
CA TYR A 64 -3.61 1.16 -5.03
C TYR A 64 -2.74 2.29 -5.58
N ARG A 65 -3.10 3.55 -5.33
CA ARG A 65 -2.28 4.71 -5.73
C ARG A 65 -0.91 4.71 -5.07
N MET A 66 -0.82 4.37 -3.79
CA MET A 66 0.46 4.29 -3.08
C MET A 66 1.35 3.20 -3.67
N LEU A 67 0.80 2.00 -3.90
CA LEU A 67 1.52 0.91 -4.53
C LEU A 67 1.95 1.29 -5.94
N GLY A 68 1.08 1.90 -6.76
CA GLY A 68 1.43 2.38 -8.10
C GLY A 68 2.60 3.38 -8.08
N ARG A 69 2.64 4.29 -7.10
CA ARG A 69 3.77 5.22 -6.92
C ARG A 69 5.06 4.50 -6.56
N ILE A 70 5.01 3.56 -5.61
CA ILE A 70 6.17 2.74 -5.26
C ILE A 70 6.69 2.03 -6.51
N GLN A 71 5.82 1.35 -7.26
CA GLN A 71 6.18 0.65 -8.50
C GLN A 71 6.85 1.58 -9.52
N SER A 72 6.37 2.81 -9.67
CA SER A 72 6.99 3.79 -10.58
C SER A 72 8.36 4.29 -10.11
N GLN A 73 8.63 4.25 -8.80
CA GLN A 73 9.88 4.74 -8.21
C GLN A 73 11.01 3.70 -8.28
N ILE A 74 10.69 2.39 -8.31
CA ILE A 74 11.68 1.29 -8.29
C ILE A 74 12.77 1.46 -9.37
N ASP A 75 12.39 1.99 -10.54
CA ASP A 75 13.29 2.19 -11.68
C ASP A 75 13.68 3.67 -11.90
N GLU A 76 13.27 4.58 -11.02
CA GLU A 76 13.59 6.01 -11.15
C GLU A 76 15.06 6.25 -10.79
N MET A 77 15.79 6.95 -11.66
CA MET A 77 17.22 7.23 -11.47
C MET A 77 17.48 8.74 -11.30
N ASP A 78 18.44 9.10 -10.45
CA ASP A 78 18.92 10.47 -10.34
C ASP A 78 19.83 10.85 -11.51
N GLU A 79 20.26 12.11 -11.54
CA GLU A 79 21.14 12.66 -12.58
C GLU A 79 22.54 11.97 -12.61
N GLU A 80 22.91 11.28 -11.53
CA GLU A 80 24.17 10.53 -11.39
C GLU A 80 24.02 9.05 -11.76
N GLY A 81 22.79 8.59 -12.06
CA GLY A 81 22.48 7.21 -12.43
C GLY A 81 22.32 6.27 -11.24
N HIS A 82 22.04 6.78 -10.04
CA HIS A 82 21.64 5.97 -8.89
C HIS A 82 20.12 5.82 -8.83
N LEU A 83 19.65 4.66 -8.41
CA LEU A 83 18.21 4.45 -8.18
C LEU A 83 17.75 5.34 -7.02
N ILE A 84 16.74 6.18 -7.29
CA ILE A 84 16.07 7.04 -6.31
C ILE A 84 15.06 6.23 -5.50
N GLY A 85 14.36 5.30 -6.17
CA GLY A 85 13.59 4.29 -5.46
C GLY A 85 14.49 3.19 -4.95
N GLY A 86 14.25 2.73 -3.73
CA GLY A 86 14.88 1.50 -3.28
C GLY A 86 14.29 0.26 -4.00
N ASP A 87 14.91 -0.90 -3.76
CA ASP A 87 14.46 -2.20 -4.29
C ASP A 87 13.53 -2.89 -3.26
N PRO A 88 12.19 -2.78 -3.37
CA PRO A 88 11.31 -3.50 -2.47
C PRO A 88 11.48 -5.02 -2.67
N PRO A 89 11.15 -5.83 -1.66
CA PRO A 89 11.03 -7.27 -1.85
C PRO A 89 9.92 -7.58 -2.87
N THR A 90 10.29 -7.70 -4.15
CA THR A 90 9.39 -7.66 -5.31
C THR A 90 8.27 -8.69 -5.18
N GLY A 91 8.58 -9.90 -4.71
CA GLY A 91 7.58 -10.95 -4.53
C GLY A 91 6.49 -10.62 -3.49
N LEU A 92 6.83 -9.97 -2.38
CA LEU A 92 5.83 -9.53 -1.38
C LEU A 92 5.01 -8.36 -1.91
N PHE A 93 5.69 -7.45 -2.61
CA PHE A 93 5.08 -6.26 -3.19
C PHE A 93 4.05 -6.64 -4.27
N ASP A 94 4.45 -7.44 -5.26
CA ASP A 94 3.60 -7.91 -6.36
C ASP A 94 2.37 -8.64 -5.83
N THR A 95 2.57 -9.54 -4.87
CA THR A 95 1.47 -10.30 -4.27
C THR A 95 0.46 -9.36 -3.60
N LYS A 96 0.92 -8.32 -2.90
CA LYS A 96 0.03 -7.33 -2.28
C LYS A 96 -0.66 -6.46 -3.33
N TYR A 97 0.06 -6.04 -4.37
CA TYR A 97 -0.46 -5.24 -5.47
C TYR A 97 -1.62 -5.96 -6.17
N ILE A 98 -1.41 -7.21 -6.56
CA ILE A 98 -2.40 -8.05 -7.24
C ILE A 98 -3.65 -8.22 -6.37
N ALA A 99 -3.51 -8.51 -5.07
CA ALA A 99 -4.66 -8.69 -4.17
C ALA A 99 -5.53 -7.43 -4.06
N ILE A 100 -4.92 -6.24 -4.09
CA ILE A 100 -5.65 -4.96 -4.09
C ILE A 100 -6.34 -4.74 -5.45
N GLU A 101 -5.65 -5.02 -6.55
CA GLU A 101 -6.22 -4.90 -7.90
C GLU A 101 -7.42 -5.81 -8.10
N GLU A 102 -7.31 -7.08 -7.71
CA GLU A 102 -8.38 -8.07 -7.82
C GLU A 102 -9.63 -7.62 -7.05
N GLU A 103 -9.45 -7.08 -5.84
CA GLU A 103 -10.58 -6.58 -5.06
C GLU A 103 -11.21 -5.33 -5.69
N MET A 104 -10.40 -4.43 -6.25
CA MET A 104 -10.90 -3.26 -6.98
C MET A 104 -11.68 -3.67 -8.23
N ASP A 105 -11.16 -4.62 -9.00
CA ASP A 105 -11.80 -5.16 -10.21
C ASP A 105 -13.11 -5.86 -9.87
N ARG A 106 -13.12 -6.66 -8.80
CA ARG A 106 -14.34 -7.32 -8.28
C ARG A 106 -15.45 -6.32 -7.94
N ARG A 107 -15.08 -5.11 -7.51
CA ARG A 107 -16.00 -4.02 -7.16
C ARG A 107 -16.25 -3.01 -8.27
N ASN A 108 -15.60 -3.15 -9.43
CA ASN A 108 -15.61 -2.17 -10.53
C ASN A 108 -15.15 -0.77 -10.09
N ILE A 109 -14.18 -0.69 -9.18
CA ILE A 109 -13.61 0.61 -8.76
C ILE A 109 -12.67 1.09 -9.87
N PRO A 110 -12.84 2.33 -10.38
CA PRO A 110 -11.98 2.85 -11.44
C PRO A 110 -10.54 3.02 -10.94
N LYS A 111 -9.62 2.27 -11.56
CA LYS A 111 -8.17 2.49 -11.48
C LYS A 111 -7.85 3.69 -12.36
N GLY A 112 -7.72 4.87 -11.77
CA GLY A 112 -7.49 6.11 -12.52
C GLY A 112 -6.38 5.92 -13.57
N VAL A 113 -6.64 6.36 -14.80
CA VAL A 113 -5.71 6.22 -15.93
C VAL A 113 -4.40 6.94 -15.57
N THR A 114 -3.31 6.19 -15.44
CA THR A 114 -1.95 6.73 -15.48
C THR A 114 -1.73 7.32 -16.87
N THR A 115 -1.93 8.64 -17.00
CA THR A 115 -1.44 9.44 -18.13
C THR A 115 -0.04 9.91 -17.86
#